data_AF-A0A672SAT0-F1
#
_entry.id   AF-A0A672SAT0-F1
#
_cell.length_a   1.000
_cell.length_b   1.000
_cell.length_c   1.000
_cell.angle_alpha   90.00
_cell.angle_beta   90.00
_cell.angle_gamma   90.00
#
_symmetry.space_group_name_H-M   'P 1'
#
loop_
_entity.id
_entity.type
_entity.pdbx_description
1 polymer ?
#
loop_
_entity_poly.entity_id
_entity_poly.type
_entity_poly.pdbx_seq_one_letter_code
_entity_poly.pdbx_strand_id
1 'polypeptide(L)'
;FLITWVTMMLLMFCLLYTAGNLPPVQHVALNSSVTIPCPVLSAPEMVFQLYKGSEEIFYITINNASISKNNNSPRRDFPASFKVNHTNNSTSFILNSVTMNTTALYTCEAERIFPPPFQKVEHKPQTIVFVEEIQHLCVSTERPVKPSAVCQHADHLAFWVVLGVMAIYGLVMTCTVLILLVNTYILHLEKGPFNNSII
;
A
#
# COMPACT_ATOMS: atom_id res chain seq x y z
N PHE A 1 -19.85 -27.16 -10.11
CA PHE A 1 -20.14 -26.43 -8.85
C PHE A 1 -18.98 -26.45 -7.87
N LEU A 2 -18.46 -27.60 -7.41
CA LEU A 2 -17.24 -27.63 -6.56
C LEU A 2 -16.01 -27.03 -7.27
N ILE A 3 -15.77 -27.42 -8.52
CA ILE A 3 -14.60 -26.99 -9.31
C ILE A 3 -14.62 -25.47 -9.52
N THR A 4 -15.79 -24.92 -9.85
CA THR A 4 -16.01 -23.45 -10.00
C THR A 4 -15.82 -22.69 -8.69
N TRP A 5 -16.00 -23.36 -7.55
CA TRP A 5 -15.86 -22.78 -6.23
C TRP A 5 -14.39 -22.72 -5.79
N VAL A 6 -13.66 -23.80 -6.03
CA VAL A 6 -12.21 -23.88 -5.79
C VAL A 6 -11.46 -22.91 -6.70
N THR A 7 -11.86 -22.77 -7.97
CA THR A 7 -11.23 -21.80 -8.88
C THR A 7 -11.52 -20.36 -8.48
N MET A 8 -12.72 -20.03 -7.98
CA MET A 8 -13.02 -18.70 -7.43
C MET A 8 -12.19 -18.38 -6.18
N MET A 9 -12.04 -19.33 -5.25
CA MET A 9 -11.18 -19.15 -4.08
C MET A 9 -9.72 -18.94 -4.49
N LEU A 10 -9.23 -19.73 -5.44
CA LEU A 10 -7.86 -19.60 -5.95
C LEU A 10 -7.63 -18.26 -6.65
N LEU A 11 -8.58 -17.80 -7.47
CA LEU A 11 -8.55 -16.49 -8.12
C LEU A 11 -8.53 -15.36 -7.10
N MET A 12 -9.34 -15.47 -6.05
CA MET A 12 -9.42 -14.44 -5.02
C MET A 12 -8.14 -14.41 -4.17
N PHE A 13 -7.55 -15.57 -3.85
CA PHE A 13 -6.23 -15.66 -3.21
C PHE A 13 -5.13 -15.06 -4.11
N CYS A 14 -5.12 -15.36 -5.40
CA CYS A 14 -4.19 -14.74 -6.34
C CYS A 14 -4.35 -13.20 -6.38
N LEU A 15 -5.58 -12.70 -6.44
CA LEU A 15 -5.85 -11.25 -6.42
C LEU A 15 -5.37 -10.59 -5.13
N LEU A 16 -5.52 -11.26 -3.98
CA LEU A 16 -5.04 -10.79 -2.68
C LEU A 16 -3.50 -10.76 -2.60
N TYR A 17 -2.82 -11.76 -3.18
CA TYR A 17 -1.36 -11.82 -3.25
C TYR A 17 -0.77 -10.85 -4.28
N THR A 18 -1.54 -10.46 -5.31
CA THR A 18 -1.12 -9.44 -6.29
C THR A 18 -1.37 -8.00 -5.86
N ALA A 19 -1.78 -7.75 -4.61
CA ALA A 19 -1.70 -6.43 -3.99
C ALA A 19 -0.22 -6.04 -3.75
N GLY A 20 0.52 -5.92 -4.85
CA GLY A 20 1.94 -5.63 -4.86
C GLY A 20 2.19 -4.19 -4.46
N ASN A 21 3.03 -4.01 -3.44
CA ASN A 21 3.80 -2.80 -3.10
C ASN A 21 3.23 -1.47 -3.66
N LEU A 22 2.01 -1.11 -3.30
CA LEU A 22 1.52 0.23 -3.60
C LEU A 22 2.27 1.24 -2.73
N PRO A 23 2.64 2.41 -3.28
CA PRO A 23 3.26 3.45 -2.49
C PRO A 23 2.30 3.91 -1.39
N PRO A 24 2.82 4.26 -0.19
CA PRO A 24 2.01 4.77 0.90
C PRO A 24 1.25 6.02 0.47
N VAL A 25 -0.04 6.05 0.82
CA VAL A 25 -0.96 7.16 0.55
C VAL A 25 -1.12 7.99 1.82
N GLN A 26 -0.90 9.30 1.74
CA GLN A 26 -1.11 10.25 2.83
C GLN A 26 -2.22 11.24 2.46
N HIS A 27 -3.26 11.30 3.29
CA HIS A 27 -4.33 12.29 3.19
C HIS A 27 -4.02 13.45 4.12
N VAL A 28 -4.09 14.68 3.59
CA VAL A 28 -3.59 15.86 4.27
C VAL A 28 -4.55 17.03 4.08
N ALA A 29 -4.79 17.82 5.13
CA ALA A 29 -5.67 18.99 5.03
C ALA A 29 -5.02 20.12 4.22
N LEU A 30 -5.86 20.92 3.57
CA LEU A 30 -5.47 22.18 2.96
C LEU A 30 -4.67 23.07 3.93
N ASN A 31 -3.62 23.72 3.42
CA ASN A 31 -2.69 24.59 4.13
C ASN A 31 -1.93 23.96 5.30
N SER A 32 -1.95 22.63 5.43
CA SER A 32 -1.16 21.93 6.44
C SER A 32 0.22 21.53 5.90
N SER A 33 0.93 20.68 6.64
CA SER A 33 2.28 20.24 6.29
C SER A 33 2.35 18.72 6.17
N VAL A 34 3.06 18.21 5.16
CA VAL A 34 3.25 16.77 4.93
C VAL A 34 4.73 16.43 4.91
N THR A 35 5.08 15.27 5.49
CA THR A 35 6.44 14.76 5.52
C THR A 35 6.60 13.62 4.51
N ILE A 36 7.53 13.80 3.59
CA ILE A 36 7.89 12.83 2.56
C ILE A 36 9.21 12.18 2.96
N PRO A 37 9.23 10.86 3.20
CA PRO A 37 10.45 10.15 3.57
C PRO A 37 11.43 10.14 2.40
N CYS A 38 12.71 10.29 2.71
CA CYS A 38 13.82 10.21 1.77
C CYS A 38 14.79 9.11 2.17
N PRO A 39 15.68 8.68 1.25
CA PRO A 39 16.72 7.71 1.57
C PRO A 39 17.60 8.17 2.73
N VAL A 40 18.16 7.22 3.47
CA VAL A 40 19.03 7.54 4.60
C VAL A 40 20.32 8.23 4.14
N LEU A 41 20.78 9.18 4.95
CA LEU A 41 22.06 9.83 4.76
C LEU A 41 23.18 8.81 5.01
N SER A 42 23.81 8.34 3.93
CA SER A 42 24.80 7.26 3.99
C SER A 42 26.21 7.70 3.58
N ALA A 43 26.41 8.97 3.23
CA ALA A 43 27.70 9.49 2.78
C ALA A 43 27.88 10.97 3.17
N PRO A 44 29.12 11.47 3.26
CA PRO A 44 29.42 12.85 3.68
C PRO A 44 28.86 13.92 2.75
N GLU A 45 28.79 13.64 1.45
CA GLU A 45 28.15 14.53 0.49
C GLU A 45 27.12 13.79 -0.36
N MET A 46 25.89 14.27 -0.24
CA MET A 46 24.74 13.70 -0.94
C MET A 46 23.87 14.81 -1.49
N VAL A 47 23.26 14.53 -2.64
CA VAL A 47 22.20 15.35 -3.21
C VAL A 47 20.88 14.63 -3.06
N PHE A 48 19.86 15.36 -2.61
CA PHE A 48 18.50 14.88 -2.54
C PHE A 48 17.64 15.67 -3.52
N GLN A 49 16.88 14.96 -4.33
CA GLN A 49 15.98 15.51 -5.34
C GLN A 49 14.56 15.07 -5.02
N LEU A 50 13.63 16.02 -5.05
CA LEU A 50 12.21 15.78 -4.87
C LEU A 50 11.50 15.98 -6.20
N TYR A 51 10.80 14.94 -6.62
CA TYR A 51 9.98 14.93 -7.82
C TYR A 51 8.51 14.97 -7.46
N LYS A 52 7.73 15.73 -8.23
CA LYS A 52 6.27 15.70 -8.24
C LYS A 52 5.83 15.06 -9.56
N GLY A 53 5.41 13.81 -9.51
CA GLY A 53 5.18 12.99 -10.69
C GLY A 53 6.49 12.76 -11.44
N SER A 54 6.63 13.39 -12.62
CA SER A 54 7.84 13.37 -13.44
C SER A 54 8.64 14.67 -13.41
N GLU A 55 8.16 15.71 -12.70
CA GLU A 55 8.79 17.02 -12.66
C GLU A 55 9.67 17.16 -11.42
N GLU A 56 10.93 17.55 -11.60
CA GLU A 56 11.80 17.92 -10.48
C GLU A 56 11.38 19.28 -9.92
N ILE A 57 10.97 19.30 -8.66
CA ILE A 57 10.46 20.54 -8.02
C ILE A 57 11.49 21.18 -7.10
N PHE A 58 12.35 20.37 -6.48
CA PHE A 58 13.27 20.84 -5.47
C PHE A 58 14.47 19.92 -5.34
N TYR A 59 15.67 20.47 -5.16
CA TYR A 59 16.83 19.67 -4.83
C TYR A 59 17.76 20.40 -3.85
N ILE A 60 18.47 19.61 -3.05
CA ILE A 60 19.31 20.10 -1.96
C ILE A 60 20.60 19.29 -1.90
N THR A 61 21.70 19.97 -1.60
CA THR A 61 23.01 19.34 -1.42
C THR A 61 23.38 19.40 0.05
N ILE A 62 23.68 18.25 0.62
CA ILE A 62 24.26 18.12 1.95
C ILE A 62 25.75 17.91 1.77
N ASN A 63 26.54 18.72 2.48
CA ASN A 63 27.94 18.45 2.73
C ASN A 63 28.17 18.30 4.23
N ASN A 64 29.32 17.75 4.61
CA ASN A 64 29.65 17.44 6.01
C ASN A 64 29.58 18.67 6.96
N ALA A 65 29.65 19.88 6.41
CA ALA A 65 29.65 21.13 7.17
C ALA A 65 28.29 21.86 7.18
N SER A 66 27.42 21.62 6.21
CA SER A 66 26.24 22.45 5.96
C SER A 66 25.20 21.79 5.03
N ILE A 67 23.94 22.17 5.22
CA ILE A 67 22.86 21.88 4.28
C ILE A 67 22.73 23.11 3.38
N SER A 68 23.14 22.98 2.11
CA SER A 68 23.03 24.06 1.14
C SER A 68 21.80 23.85 0.25
N LYS A 69 20.85 24.80 0.30
CA LYS A 69 19.82 24.92 -0.72
C LYS A 69 20.50 25.38 -2.00
N ASN A 70 20.37 24.63 -3.09
CA ASN A 70 20.97 25.07 -4.33
C ASN A 70 20.11 26.18 -4.94
N ASN A 71 20.77 27.28 -5.32
CA ASN A 71 20.15 28.44 -5.92
C ASN A 71 19.50 28.16 -7.28
N ASN A 72 19.85 27.05 -7.96
CA ASN A 72 19.26 26.68 -9.25
C ASN A 72 18.06 25.72 -9.11
N SER A 73 17.49 25.57 -7.91
CA SER A 73 16.24 24.81 -7.71
C SER A 73 15.14 25.34 -8.66
N PRO A 74 14.48 24.46 -9.45
CA PRO A 74 13.50 24.87 -10.47
C PRO A 74 12.35 25.69 -9.90
N ARG A 75 11.99 25.44 -8.63
CA ARG A 75 10.82 26.02 -7.99
C ARG A 75 11.19 26.54 -6.59
N ARG A 76 11.95 27.64 -6.55
CA ARG A 76 12.41 28.27 -5.30
C ARG A 76 11.28 28.69 -4.36
N ASP A 77 10.14 29.11 -4.92
CA ASP A 77 8.97 29.53 -4.15
C ASP A 77 8.10 28.35 -3.70
N PHE A 78 8.49 27.11 -4.04
CA PHE A 78 7.79 25.95 -3.54
C PHE A 78 8.06 25.82 -2.05
N PRO A 79 7.02 25.75 -1.19
CA PRO A 79 7.15 25.79 0.26
C PRO A 79 7.68 24.47 0.85
N ALA A 80 8.75 23.92 0.29
CA ALA A 80 9.44 22.74 0.79
C ALA A 80 10.61 23.12 1.69
N SER A 81 10.71 22.41 2.81
CA SER A 81 11.85 22.41 3.72
C SER A 81 12.42 21.01 3.82
N PHE A 82 13.70 20.91 4.16
CA PHE A 82 14.39 19.63 4.27
C PHE A 82 14.87 19.43 5.70
N LYS A 83 14.60 18.24 6.25
CA LYS A 83 14.93 17.89 7.62
C LYS A 83 15.80 16.64 7.64
N VAL A 84 16.90 16.72 8.36
CA VAL A 84 17.78 15.59 8.68
C VAL A 84 17.58 15.23 10.14
N ASN A 85 17.34 13.97 10.42
CA ASN A 85 17.36 13.45 11.78
C ASN A 85 18.71 12.77 12.05
N HIS A 86 19.53 13.39 12.89
CA HIS A 86 20.87 12.90 13.22
C HIS A 86 20.86 11.64 14.10
N THR A 87 19.73 11.29 14.73
CA THR A 87 19.65 10.09 15.60
C THR A 87 19.63 8.79 14.81
N ASN A 88 19.02 8.79 13.62
CA ASN A 88 18.84 7.61 12.77
C ASN A 88 19.31 7.83 11.32
N ASN A 89 19.95 8.97 11.05
CA ASN A 89 20.34 9.42 9.71
C ASN A 89 19.19 9.44 8.69
N SER A 90 17.93 9.48 9.14
CA SER A 90 16.79 9.57 8.24
C SER A 90 16.66 10.98 7.71
N THR A 91 16.40 11.11 6.42
CA THR A 91 16.14 12.39 5.78
C THR A 91 14.69 12.46 5.34
N SER A 92 14.15 13.66 5.27
CA SER A 92 12.76 13.88 4.85
C SER A 92 12.56 15.28 4.29
N PHE A 93 11.72 15.40 3.29
CA PHE A 93 11.18 16.68 2.84
C PHE A 93 9.88 16.98 3.58
N ILE A 94 9.71 18.23 4.01
CA ILE A 94 8.48 18.72 4.62
C ILE A 94 7.91 19.78 3.68
N LEU A 95 6.76 19.48 3.08
CA LEU A 95 6.01 20.45 2.30
C LEU A 95 5.10 21.21 3.25
N ASN A 96 5.26 22.52 3.29
CA ASN A 96 4.44 23.44 4.08
C ASN A 96 3.34 24.02 3.19
N SER A 97 2.22 24.43 3.79
CA SER A 97 1.13 25.12 3.08
C SER A 97 0.65 24.35 1.83
N VAL A 98 0.34 23.06 1.99
CA VAL A 98 -0.12 22.21 0.88
C VAL A 98 -1.46 22.68 0.33
N THR A 99 -1.65 22.63 -0.99
CA THR A 99 -2.89 23.04 -1.67
C THR A 99 -3.42 21.90 -2.55
N MET A 100 -4.64 22.01 -3.08
CA MET A 100 -5.19 20.98 -3.99
C MET A 100 -4.28 20.67 -5.19
N ASN A 101 -3.52 21.66 -5.67
CA ASN A 101 -2.55 21.47 -6.76
C ASN A 101 -1.30 20.68 -6.31
N THR A 102 -1.05 20.54 -5.02
CA THR A 102 0.04 19.70 -4.49
C THR A 102 -0.35 18.22 -4.40
N THR A 103 -1.60 17.85 -4.68
CA THR A 103 -2.01 16.45 -4.78
C THR A 103 -1.29 15.75 -5.93
N ALA A 104 -0.37 14.84 -5.60
CA ALA A 104 0.46 14.14 -6.58
C ALA A 104 1.20 12.95 -5.96
N LEU A 105 1.82 12.15 -6.82
CA LEU A 105 2.88 11.22 -6.45
C LEU A 105 4.17 12.01 -6.22
N TYR A 106 4.79 11.86 -5.06
CA TYR A 106 6.10 12.41 -4.76
C TYR A 106 7.15 11.32 -4.68
N THR A 107 8.29 11.55 -5.31
CA THR A 107 9.43 10.63 -5.30
C THR A 107 10.64 11.36 -4.76
N CYS A 108 11.28 10.83 -3.73
CA CYS A 108 12.55 11.36 -3.24
C CYS A 108 13.71 10.49 -3.73
N GLU A 109 14.59 11.07 -4.53
CA GLU A 109 15.82 10.43 -4.97
C GLU A 109 17.01 11.00 -4.20
N ALA A 110 18.02 10.16 -3.97
CA ALA A 110 19.27 10.57 -3.36
C ALA A 110 20.44 10.09 -4.22
N GLU A 111 21.47 10.92 -4.33
CA GLU A 111 22.70 10.64 -5.07
C GLU A 111 23.90 10.88 -4.16
N ARG A 112 24.80 9.90 -4.11
CA ARG A 112 26.10 10.02 -3.43
C ARG A 112 27.06 10.74 -4.36
N ILE A 113 27.60 11.87 -3.90
CA ILE A 113 28.60 12.64 -4.63
C ILE A 113 30.00 12.38 -4.08
N PHE A 114 30.10 12.24 -2.76
CA PHE A 114 31.35 11.96 -2.08
C PHE A 114 31.15 10.85 -1.04
N PRO A 115 32.06 9.86 -0.94
CA PRO A 115 33.29 9.71 -1.75
C PRO A 115 32.99 9.26 -3.20
N PRO A 116 33.79 9.66 -4.20
CA PRO A 116 33.64 9.20 -5.58
C PRO A 116 33.72 7.66 -5.65
N PRO A 117 33.00 6.99 -6.58
CA PRO A 117 32.27 7.54 -7.72
C PRO A 117 30.85 7.99 -7.40
N PHE A 118 30.25 8.78 -8.31
CA PHE A 118 28.84 9.16 -8.23
C PHE A 118 27.95 7.91 -8.27
N GLN A 119 27.13 7.73 -7.24
CA GLN A 119 26.23 6.59 -7.13
C GLN A 119 24.81 7.07 -6.81
N LYS A 120 23.85 6.70 -7.65
CA LYS A 120 22.43 6.90 -7.32
C LYS A 120 22.02 5.88 -6.26
N VAL A 121 21.26 6.31 -5.27
CA VAL A 121 20.70 5.41 -4.26
C VAL A 121 19.53 4.65 -4.89
N GLU A 122 19.58 3.32 -4.83
CA GLU A 122 18.59 2.44 -5.43
C GLU A 122 17.20 2.59 -4.78
N HIS A 123 17.19 2.82 -3.46
CA HIS A 123 15.95 3.05 -2.73
C HIS A 123 15.37 4.43 -3.08
N LYS A 124 14.21 4.43 -3.74
CA LYS A 124 13.47 5.63 -4.15
C LYS A 124 12.09 5.62 -3.47
N PRO A 125 11.99 6.07 -2.21
CA PRO A 125 10.71 6.11 -1.53
C PRO A 125 9.74 7.00 -2.29
N GLN A 126 8.57 6.43 -2.57
CA GLN A 126 7.46 7.09 -3.23
C GLN A 126 6.34 7.31 -2.22
N THR A 127 5.63 8.42 -2.31
CA THR A 127 4.51 8.74 -1.44
C THR A 127 3.46 9.48 -2.25
N ILE A 128 2.23 8.98 -2.25
CA ILE A 128 1.11 9.70 -2.85
C ILE A 128 0.53 10.63 -1.79
N VAL A 129 0.47 11.92 -2.09
CA VAL A 129 -0.15 12.92 -1.21
C VAL A 129 -1.47 13.33 -1.83
N PHE A 130 -2.56 13.13 -1.09
CA PHE A 130 -3.87 13.67 -1.42
C PHE A 130 -4.20 14.80 -0.46
N VAL A 131 -4.39 15.99 -1.01
CA VAL A 131 -4.88 17.14 -0.26
C VAL A 131 -6.39 17.16 -0.33
N GLU A 132 -7.03 17.26 0.83
CA GLU A 132 -8.48 17.33 0.98
C GLU A 132 -8.88 18.56 1.79
N GLU A 133 -10.12 19.02 1.61
CA GLU A 133 -10.65 20.09 2.45
C GLU A 133 -10.87 19.57 3.88
N ILE A 134 -10.67 20.44 4.88
CA ILE A 134 -10.74 20.09 6.31
C ILE A 134 -12.05 19.37 6.68
N GLN A 135 -13.13 19.64 5.94
CA GLN A 135 -14.45 19.05 6.16
C GLN A 135 -14.50 17.54 5.87
N HIS A 136 -13.53 17.01 5.12
CA HIS A 136 -13.40 15.60 4.77
C HIS A 136 -12.27 14.89 5.51
N LEU A 137 -11.31 15.64 6.08
CA LEU A 137 -10.30 15.03 6.95
C LEU A 137 -10.90 14.71 8.31
N CYS A 138 -10.91 13.43 8.66
CA CYS A 138 -11.13 13.00 10.02
C CYS A 138 -10.06 13.66 10.92
N VAL A 139 -10.47 14.66 11.69
CA VAL A 139 -9.65 15.44 12.61
C VAL A 139 -8.89 14.49 13.55
N SER A 140 -7.58 14.30 13.30
CA SER A 140 -6.66 13.76 14.30
C SER A 140 -5.90 14.94 14.90
N THR A 141 -6.51 15.57 15.90
CA THR A 141 -5.87 16.62 16.71
C THR A 141 -4.65 16.04 17.43
N GLU A 142 -3.52 16.74 17.27
CA GLU A 142 -2.29 16.71 18.09
C GLU A 142 -1.81 15.34 18.62
N ARG A 143 -0.89 14.71 17.88
CA ARG A 143 0.34 14.06 18.42
C ARG A 143 1.23 13.56 17.27
N PRO A 144 2.56 13.61 17.42
CA PRO A 144 3.46 13.15 16.38
C PRO A 144 3.57 11.62 16.43
N VAL A 145 3.76 11.00 15.26
CA VAL A 145 4.16 9.60 15.05
C VAL A 145 3.00 8.57 15.00
N LYS A 146 2.41 8.41 13.81
CA LYS A 146 2.30 7.15 13.04
C LYS A 146 1.41 7.36 11.80
N PRO A 147 1.90 7.13 10.57
CA PRO A 147 1.03 7.15 9.39
C PRO A 147 0.37 5.77 9.28
N SER A 148 -0.81 5.62 9.86
CA SER A 148 -1.78 4.59 9.46
C SER A 148 -3.06 4.78 10.24
N ALA A 149 -3.95 5.57 9.67
CA ALA A 149 -5.37 5.28 9.76
C ALA A 149 -5.95 5.70 8.42
N VAL A 150 -5.66 4.91 7.40
CA VAL A 150 -6.65 4.75 6.34
C VAL A 150 -7.95 4.41 7.07
N CYS A 151 -9.00 5.19 6.86
CA CYS A 151 -10.36 4.86 7.27
C CYS A 151 -10.88 3.66 6.44
N GLN A 152 -10.14 2.54 6.46
CA GLN A 152 -10.45 1.24 5.86
C GLN A 152 -10.64 0.17 6.94
N HIS A 153 -10.88 0.55 8.19
CA HIS A 153 -10.99 -0.42 9.28
C HIS A 153 -12.36 -1.09 9.41
N ALA A 154 -13.29 -0.84 8.49
CA ALA A 154 -14.58 -1.54 8.44
C ALA A 154 -14.63 -2.66 7.38
N ASP A 155 -13.84 -2.56 6.31
CA ASP A 155 -14.01 -3.45 5.15
C ASP A 155 -13.27 -4.78 5.32
N HIS A 156 -12.19 -4.79 6.09
CA HIS A 156 -11.45 -6.02 6.36
C HIS A 156 -12.32 -7.00 7.16
N LEU A 157 -12.98 -6.53 8.22
CA LEU A 157 -13.91 -7.37 9.01
C LEU A 157 -15.06 -7.91 8.17
N ALA A 158 -15.67 -7.07 7.32
CA ALA A 158 -16.74 -7.49 6.42
C ALA A 158 -16.26 -8.57 5.43
N PHE A 159 -15.06 -8.42 4.89
CA PHE A 159 -14.45 -9.39 3.99
C PHE A 159 -14.21 -10.75 4.66
N TRP A 160 -13.69 -10.78 5.89
CA TRP A 160 -13.50 -12.02 6.65
C TRP A 160 -14.82 -12.73 6.97
N VAL A 161 -15.88 -11.97 7.27
CA VAL A 161 -17.22 -12.52 7.52
C VAL A 161 -17.79 -13.15 6.25
N VAL A 162 -17.71 -12.46 5.11
CA VAL A 162 -18.20 -12.99 3.83
C VAL A 162 -17.42 -14.25 3.42
N LEU A 163 -16.10 -14.25 3.60
CA LEU A 163 -15.27 -15.42 3.32
C LEU A 163 -15.65 -16.62 4.18
N GLY A 164 -15.88 -16.40 5.48
CA GLY A 164 -16.31 -17.45 6.42
C GLY A 164 -17.68 -18.04 6.07
N VAL A 165 -18.67 -17.18 5.77
CA VAL A 165 -20.01 -17.61 5.37
C VAL A 165 -19.97 -18.43 4.09
N MET A 166 -19.18 -18.00 3.11
CA MET A 166 -18.99 -18.74 1.87
C MET A 166 -18.36 -20.11 2.13
N ALA A 167 -17.30 -20.20 2.94
CA ALA A 167 -16.66 -21.48 3.32
C ALA A 167 -17.64 -22.47 3.94
N ILE A 168 -18.47 -22.01 4.86
CA ILE A 168 -19.48 -22.84 5.53
C ILE A 168 -20.53 -23.32 4.52
N TYR A 169 -21.02 -22.43 3.66
CA TYR A 169 -21.99 -22.78 2.63
C TYR A 169 -21.44 -23.82 1.64
N GLY A 170 -20.17 -23.66 1.23
CA GLY A 170 -19.47 -24.64 0.40
C GLY A 170 -19.41 -26.02 1.06
N LEU A 171 -19.08 -26.08 2.36
CA LEU A 171 -18.99 -27.32 3.12
C LEU A 171 -20.36 -28.00 3.32
N VAL A 172 -21.42 -27.24 3.57
CA VAL A 172 -22.78 -27.80 3.67
C VAL A 172 -23.23 -28.38 2.32
N MET A 173 -22.94 -27.69 1.22
CA MET A 173 -23.27 -28.17 -0.13
C MET A 173 -22.46 -29.41 -0.51
N THR A 174 -21.19 -29.54 -0.08
CA THR A 174 -20.40 -30.74 -0.34
C THR A 174 -20.90 -31.93 0.49
N CYS A 175 -21.19 -31.72 1.78
CA CYS A 175 -21.75 -32.74 2.67
C CYS A 175 -23.12 -33.24 2.19
N THR A 176 -24.02 -32.35 1.75
CA THR A 176 -25.34 -32.75 1.25
C THR A 176 -25.24 -33.58 -0.03
N VAL A 177 -24.38 -33.22 -0.97
CA VAL A 177 -24.14 -34.02 -2.19
C VAL A 177 -23.53 -35.38 -1.85
N LEU A 178 -22.59 -35.45 -0.91
CA LEU A 178 -22.00 -36.71 -0.46
C LEU A 178 -23.04 -37.62 0.22
N ILE A 179 -23.89 -37.07 1.09
CA ILE A 179 -24.95 -37.81 1.76
C ILE A 179 -25.97 -38.32 0.74
N LEU A 180 -26.38 -37.48 -0.23
CA LEU A 180 -27.27 -37.90 -1.30
C LEU A 180 -26.64 -39.02 -2.11
N LEU A 181 -25.38 -38.87 -2.54
CA LEU A 181 -24.65 -39.88 -3.30
C LEU A 181 -24.59 -41.22 -2.54
N VAL A 182 -24.20 -41.19 -1.26
CA VAL A 182 -24.14 -42.39 -0.40
C VAL A 182 -25.53 -43.02 -0.24
N ASN A 183 -26.58 -42.23 -0.03
CA ASN A 183 -27.94 -42.75 0.05
C ASN A 183 -28.41 -43.36 -1.27
N THR A 184 -28.09 -42.79 -2.43
CA THR A 184 -28.39 -43.42 -3.72
C THR A 184 -27.61 -44.72 -3.92
N TYR A 185 -26.36 -44.79 -3.46
CA TYR A 185 -25.55 -46.01 -3.51
C TYR A 185 -26.09 -47.09 -2.56
N ILE A 186 -26.52 -46.74 -1.35
CA ILE A 186 -27.13 -47.68 -0.39
C ILE A 186 -28.49 -48.19 -0.90
N LEU A 187 -29.34 -47.31 -1.44
CA LEU A 187 -30.61 -47.70 -2.07
C LEU A 187 -30.42 -48.56 -3.33
N HIS A 188 -29.32 -48.38 -4.06
CA HIS A 188 -28.97 -49.22 -5.20
C HIS A 188 -28.40 -50.59 -4.77
N LEU A 189 -27.80 -50.69 -3.58
CA LEU A 189 -27.38 -51.97 -2.99
C LEU A 189 -28.56 -52.74 -2.38
N GLU A 190 -29.56 -52.06 -1.82
CA GLU A 190 -30.78 -52.68 -1.30
C GLU A 190 -31.69 -53.25 -2.42
N LYS A 191 -31.54 -52.77 -3.66
CA LYS A 191 -32.21 -53.31 -4.86
C LYS A 191 -31.30 -54.27 -5.67
N GLY A 192 -30.48 -55.08 -5.01
CA GLY A 192 -29.87 -56.27 -5.60
C GLY A 192 -30.91 -57.36 -5.92
N PRO A 193 -30.68 -58.23 -6.92
CA PRO A 193 -31.71 -58.79 -7.79
C PRO A 193 -32.54 -59.87 -7.08
N PHE A 194 -33.85 -59.66 -6.95
CA PHE A 194 -34.79 -60.71 -6.58
C PHE A 194 -35.88 -60.89 -7.64
N ASN A 195 -35.79 -62.06 -8.29
CA ASN A 195 -36.77 -62.77 -9.12
C ASN A 195 -37.34 -62.09 -10.37
N ASN A 196 -37.01 -62.69 -11.52
CA ASN A 196 -38.01 -63.39 -12.34
C ASN A 196 -37.33 -64.37 -13.31
N SER A 197 -37.26 -65.64 -12.90
CA SER A 197 -37.08 -66.77 -13.80
C SER A 197 -37.93 -67.93 -13.29
N ILE A 198 -39.24 -67.89 -13.58
CA ILE A 198 -40.12 -69.06 -13.64
C ILE A 198 -41.16 -68.78 -14.74
N ILE A 199 -40.96 -69.47 -15.88
CA ILE A 199 -41.92 -69.98 -16.88
C ILE A 199 -43.03 -69.04 -17.35
#